data_AF-A0A3D2WIP6-F1
#
_entry.id   AF-A0A3D2WIP6-F1
#
_cell.length_a   1.000
_cell.length_b   1.000
_cell.length_c   1.000
_cell.angle_alpha   90.00
_cell.angle_beta   90.00
_cell.angle_gamma   90.00
#
_symmetry.space_group_name_H-M   'P 1'
#
loop_
_entity.id
_entity.type
_entity.pdbx_description
1 polymer ?
#
loop_
_entity_poly.entity_id
_entity_poly.type
_entity_poly.pdbx_seq_one_letter_code
_entity_poly.pdbx_strand_id
1 'polypeptide(L)'
;MDRALKVLTPGAVQARREYPVATLSPELNPQERQHVVGLMKINHTGEVCAQALYEGQALTAKTAGTSAAMIHAAQEEEDHLAWCETRLENLGAKPSVLNPVFYAGSFVMGAAAGICGDRWSLGFVEETDLISMINNRPSSTDIILTG
;
A
#
# COMPACT_ATOMS: atom_id res chain seq x y z
N MET A 1 -7.39 -15.23 -1.91
CA MET A 1 -7.10 -15.78 -0.56
C MET A 1 -5.60 -15.77 -0.27
N ASP A 2 -4.75 -16.22 -1.19
CA ASP A 2 -3.28 -16.19 -1.03
C ASP A 2 -2.71 -14.78 -0.75
N ARG A 3 -3.19 -13.76 -1.45
CA ARG A 3 -2.71 -12.37 -1.28
C ARG A 3 -2.94 -11.79 0.11
N ALA A 4 -4.16 -11.85 0.66
CA ALA A 4 -4.44 -11.36 2.00
C ALA A 4 -3.52 -11.97 3.06
N LEU A 5 -3.23 -13.27 2.96
CA LEU A 5 -2.30 -13.95 3.85
C LEU A 5 -0.87 -13.42 3.67
N LYS A 6 -0.44 -13.22 2.43
CA LYS A 6 0.87 -12.63 2.10
C LYS A 6 1.02 -11.22 2.68
N VAL A 7 0.02 -10.35 2.54
CA VAL A 7 0.05 -8.96 3.02
C VAL A 7 0.04 -8.86 4.55
N LEU A 8 -0.68 -9.77 5.22
CA LEU A 8 -0.85 -9.74 6.68
C LEU A 8 0.23 -10.50 7.45
N THR A 9 1.05 -11.30 6.75
CA THR A 9 2.14 -12.06 7.36
C THR A 9 3.44 -11.28 7.20
N PRO A 10 4.02 -10.75 8.30
CA PRO A 10 5.28 -10.01 8.21
C PRO A 10 6.38 -10.83 7.54
N GLY A 11 7.08 -10.25 6.58
CA GLY A 11 8.16 -10.89 5.82
C GLY A 11 7.71 -11.82 4.70
N ALA A 12 6.40 -12.01 4.47
CA ALA A 12 5.91 -12.80 3.34
C ALA A 12 5.90 -12.02 2.02
N VAL A 13 5.93 -10.69 2.07
CA VAL A 13 6.13 -9.84 0.90
C VAL A 13 7.62 -9.60 0.71
N GLN A 14 8.09 -9.81 -0.52
CA GLN A 14 9.49 -9.73 -0.89
C GLN A 14 9.64 -8.63 -1.93
N ALA A 15 10.48 -7.64 -1.66
CA ALA A 15 10.76 -6.57 -2.60
C ALA A 15 11.46 -7.14 -3.85
N ARG A 16 10.98 -6.77 -5.03
CA ARG A 16 11.61 -7.05 -6.33
C ARG A 16 12.66 -6.00 -6.68
N ARG A 17 12.47 -4.78 -6.16
CA ARG A 17 13.39 -3.64 -6.30
C ARG A 17 14.31 -3.54 -5.08
N GLU A 18 15.54 -3.07 -5.30
CA GLU A 18 16.50 -2.82 -4.22
C GLU A 18 15.93 -1.84 -3.20
N TYR A 19 16.24 -2.09 -1.92
CA TYR A 19 15.83 -1.22 -0.83
C TYR A 19 16.46 0.18 -1.01
N PRO A 20 15.66 1.24 -1.16
CA PRO A 20 16.15 2.58 -1.42
C PRO A 20 16.65 3.19 -0.11
N VAL A 21 17.85 2.81 0.35
CA VAL A 21 18.56 3.57 1.39
C VAL A 21 19.98 3.85 0.92
N ALA A 22 20.24 5.14 0.72
CA ALA A 22 21.50 5.65 0.23
C ALA A 22 22.51 5.98 1.34
N THR A 23 22.17 5.93 2.63
CA THR A 23 23.13 6.27 3.69
C THR A 23 22.70 5.76 5.08
N LEU A 24 23.70 5.45 5.91
CA LEU A 24 23.55 5.11 7.33
C LEU A 24 22.60 6.11 8.01
N SER A 25 21.52 5.60 8.62
CA SER A 25 20.66 6.45 9.45
C SER A 25 21.48 7.03 10.60
N PRO A 26 21.33 8.32 10.93
CA PRO A 26 22.02 8.92 12.07
C PRO A 26 21.67 8.15 13.36
N GLU A 27 22.58 8.11 14.33
CA GLU A 27 22.28 7.53 15.63
C GLU A 27 21.09 8.26 16.26
N LEU A 28 19.95 7.57 16.36
CA LEU A 28 18.74 8.09 16.97
C LEU A 28 18.82 7.88 18.48
N ASN A 29 18.49 8.91 19.25
CA ASN A 29 18.28 8.73 20.68
C ASN A 29 17.00 7.89 20.92
N PRO A 30 16.78 7.37 22.15
CA PRO A 30 15.64 6.50 22.42
C PRO A 30 14.26 7.12 22.13
N GLN A 31 14.10 8.43 22.33
CA GLN A 31 12.83 9.13 22.11
C GLN A 31 12.58 9.33 20.61
N GLU A 32 13.60 9.73 19.86
CA GLU A 32 13.55 9.84 18.40
C GLU A 32 13.26 8.49 17.75
N ARG A 33 13.92 7.43 18.21
CA ARG A 33 13.67 6.07 17.71
C ARG A 33 12.22 5.65 17.93
N GLN A 34 11.65 5.92 19.11
CA GLN A 34 10.25 5.60 19.38
C GLN A 34 9.29 6.39 18.48
N HIS A 35 9.60 7.65 18.22
CA HIS A 35 8.82 8.49 17.32
C HIS A 35 8.87 7.99 15.87
N VAL A 36 10.07 7.74 15.35
CA VAL A 36 10.32 7.17 14.01
C VAL A 36 9.65 5.81 13.85
N VAL A 37 9.71 4.92 14.85
CA VAL A 37 8.97 3.65 14.84
C VAL A 37 7.46 3.88 14.72
N GLY A 38 6.93 4.91 15.39
CA GLY A 38 5.51 5.29 15.28
C GLY A 38 5.13 5.69 13.85
N LEU A 39 5.91 6.59 13.24
CA LEU A 39 5.71 7.03 11.85
C LEU A 39 5.82 5.85 10.88
N MET A 40 6.82 4.99 11.07
CA MET A 40 7.04 3.84 10.21
C MET A 40 5.91 2.81 10.30
N LYS A 41 5.31 2.62 11.48
CA LYS A 41 4.10 1.80 11.63
C LYS A 41 2.90 2.39 10.90
N ILE A 42 2.75 3.71 10.89
CA ILE A 42 1.70 4.41 10.13
C ILE A 42 1.90 4.20 8.63
N ASN A 43 3.11 4.42 8.13
CA ASN A 43 3.47 4.19 6.73
C ASN A 43 3.17 2.73 6.32
N HIS A 44 3.67 1.75 7.07
CA HIS A 44 3.38 0.33 6.83
C HIS A 44 1.87 0.05 6.82
N THR A 45 1.12 0.60 7.76
CA THR A 45 -0.34 0.39 7.82
C THR A 45 -1.02 1.01 6.60
N GLY A 46 -0.53 2.15 6.12
CA GLY A 46 -0.97 2.78 4.87
C GLY A 46 -0.80 1.87 3.66
N GLU A 47 0.36 1.22 3.51
CA GLU A 47 0.61 0.26 2.42
C GLU A 47 -0.33 -0.95 2.48
N VAL A 48 -0.55 -1.51 3.68
CA VAL A 48 -1.52 -2.60 3.91
C VAL A 48 -2.94 -2.18 3.50
N CYS A 49 -3.36 -0.97 3.87
CA CYS A 49 -4.67 -0.43 3.51
C CYS A 49 -4.81 -0.23 2.00
N ALA A 50 -3.78 0.32 1.34
CA ALA A 50 -3.78 0.56 -0.10
C ALA A 50 -3.93 -0.76 -0.86
N GLN A 51 -3.14 -1.78 -0.51
CA GLN A 51 -3.23 -3.11 -1.13
C GLN A 51 -4.62 -3.73 -0.93
N ALA A 52 -5.15 -3.69 0.29
CA ALA A 52 -6.49 -4.19 0.58
C ALA A 52 -7.58 -3.49 -0.24
N LEU A 53 -7.50 -2.16 -0.35
CA LEU A 53 -8.44 -1.34 -1.10
C LEU A 53 -8.41 -1.70 -2.59
N TYR A 54 -7.22 -1.77 -3.18
CA TYR A 54 -7.07 -2.14 -4.59
C TYR A 54 -7.56 -3.58 -4.85
N GLU A 55 -7.28 -4.53 -3.96
CA GLU A 55 -7.79 -5.90 -4.07
C GLU A 55 -9.32 -5.98 -4.00
N GLY A 56 -9.92 -5.27 -3.04
CA GLY A 56 -11.38 -5.20 -2.91
C GLY A 56 -12.03 -4.58 -4.13
N GLN A 57 -11.48 -3.47 -4.63
CA GLN A 57 -11.99 -2.80 -5.82
C GLN A 57 -11.81 -3.66 -7.07
N ALA A 58 -10.67 -4.31 -7.25
CA ALA A 58 -10.42 -5.21 -8.37
C ALA A 58 -11.42 -6.38 -8.42
N LEU A 59 -11.78 -6.93 -7.25
CA LEU A 59 -12.68 -8.07 -7.11
C LEU A 59 -14.10 -7.76 -7.61
N THR A 60 -14.55 -6.52 -7.40
CA THR A 60 -15.93 -6.10 -7.70
C THR A 60 -16.03 -5.14 -8.88
N ALA A 61 -14.90 -4.80 -9.49
CA ALA A 61 -14.84 -3.96 -10.68
C ALA A 61 -15.63 -4.61 -11.82
N LYS A 62 -16.47 -3.82 -12.49
CA LYS A 62 -17.34 -4.34 -13.56
C LYS A 62 -16.64 -4.45 -14.92
N THR A 63 -15.53 -3.75 -15.10
CA THR A 63 -14.71 -3.84 -16.33
C THR A 63 -13.40 -4.56 -16.05
N ALA A 64 -12.94 -5.34 -17.03
CA ALA A 64 -11.64 -6.00 -16.99
C ALA A 64 -10.48 -4.98 -16.90
N GLY A 65 -10.64 -3.80 -17.52
CA GLY A 65 -9.64 -2.73 -17.50
C GLY A 65 -9.43 -2.16 -16.09
N THR A 66 -10.51 -1.80 -15.39
CA THR A 66 -10.43 -1.32 -14.00
C THR A 66 -9.87 -2.39 -13.08
N SER A 67 -10.32 -3.64 -13.21
CA SER A 67 -9.80 -4.75 -12.41
C SER A 67 -8.28 -4.92 -12.60
N ALA A 68 -7.82 -4.93 -13.86
CA ALA A 68 -6.41 -5.05 -14.19
C ALA A 68 -5.57 -3.88 -13.64
N ALA A 69 -6.06 -2.64 -13.77
CA ALA A 69 -5.38 -1.46 -13.23
C ALA A 69 -5.22 -1.52 -11.70
N MET A 70 -6.26 -1.96 -10.97
CA MET A 70 -6.19 -2.13 -9.52
C MET A 70 -5.24 -3.27 -9.12
N ILE A 71 -5.23 -4.38 -9.86
CA ILE A 71 -4.28 -5.48 -9.63
C ILE A 71 -2.85 -5.01 -9.85
N HIS A 72 -2.60 -4.19 -10.88
CA HIS A 72 -1.29 -3.61 -11.15
C HIS A 72 -0.85 -2.66 -10.02
N ALA A 73 -1.72 -1.74 -9.62
CA ALA A 73 -1.43 -0.83 -8.50
C ALA A 73 -1.10 -1.60 -7.22
N ALA A 74 -1.85 -2.66 -6.88
CA ALA A 74 -1.55 -3.51 -5.73
C ALA A 74 -0.15 -4.17 -5.82
N GLN A 75 0.29 -4.54 -7.03
CA GLN A 75 1.62 -5.13 -7.23
C GLN A 75 2.74 -4.11 -7.06
N GLU A 76 2.53 -2.84 -7.44
CA GLU A 76 3.54 -1.79 -7.27
C GLU A 76 3.82 -1.49 -5.78
N GLU A 77 2.78 -1.56 -4.94
CA GLU A 77 2.90 -1.33 -3.49
C GLU A 77 3.55 -2.52 -2.74
N GLU A 78 3.73 -3.70 -3.35
CA GLU A 78 4.38 -4.85 -2.69
C GLU A 78 5.82 -4.51 -2.28
N ASP A 79 6.56 -3.80 -3.13
CA ASP A 79 7.93 -3.38 -2.82
C ASP A 79 7.95 -2.38 -1.65
N HIS A 80 7.01 -1.43 -1.64
CA HIS A 80 6.91 -0.43 -0.57
C HIS A 80 6.61 -1.07 0.77
N LEU A 81 5.70 -2.06 0.80
CA LEU A 81 5.39 -2.80 2.01
C LEU A 81 6.62 -3.55 2.55
N ALA A 82 7.35 -4.27 1.69
CA ALA A 82 8.57 -4.97 2.08
C ALA A 82 9.68 -4.02 2.57
N TRP A 83 9.81 -2.85 1.97
CA TRP A 83 10.73 -1.81 2.43
C TRP A 83 10.32 -1.24 3.78
N CYS A 84 9.02 -1.08 4.03
CA CYS A 84 8.50 -0.66 5.32
C CYS A 84 8.82 -1.68 6.43
N GLU A 85 8.64 -2.97 6.15
CA GLU A 85 8.98 -4.06 7.07
C GLU A 85 10.47 -4.07 7.37
N THR A 86 11.32 -4.01 6.33
CA THR A 86 12.79 -3.93 6.48
C THR A 86 13.20 -2.75 7.37
N ARG A 87 12.55 -1.58 7.20
CA ARG A 87 12.83 -0.41 8.05
C ARG A 87 12.43 -0.62 9.50
N LEU A 88 11.26 -1.23 9.76
CA LEU A 88 10.82 -1.57 11.11
C LEU A 88 11.79 -2.54 11.78
N GLU A 89 12.29 -3.55 11.06
CA GLU A 89 13.29 -4.50 11.55
C GLU A 89 14.62 -3.80 11.90
N ASN A 90 15.11 -2.91 11.04
CA ASN A 90 16.29 -2.08 11.31
C ASN A 90 16.13 -1.22 12.57
N LEU A 91 14.90 -0.77 12.84
CA LEU A 91 14.54 -0.02 14.06
C LEU A 91 14.22 -0.93 15.25
N GLY A 92 14.35 -2.25 15.13
CA GLY A 92 14.04 -3.24 16.18
C GLY A 92 12.57 -3.28 16.58
N ALA A 93 11.67 -2.96 15.66
CA ALA A 93 10.23 -2.90 15.86
C ALA A 93 9.51 -3.91 14.96
N LYS A 94 8.23 -4.14 15.26
CA LYS A 94 7.33 -4.99 14.46
C LYS A 94 6.19 -4.16 13.87
N PRO A 95 5.57 -4.61 12.77
CA PRO A 95 4.34 -4.03 12.24
C PRO A 95 3.19 -3.96 13.27
N SER A 96 2.17 -3.16 12.97
CA SER A 96 1.02 -3.00 13.84
C SER A 96 0.18 -4.29 13.91
N VAL A 97 -0.19 -4.71 15.12
CA VAL A 97 -1.09 -5.85 15.34
C VAL A 97 -2.52 -5.59 14.86
N LEU A 98 -2.87 -4.32 14.61
CA LEU A 98 -4.19 -3.92 14.10
C LEU A 98 -4.30 -3.96 12.57
N ASN A 99 -3.21 -4.29 11.86
CA ASN A 99 -3.21 -4.43 10.40
C ASN A 99 -4.34 -5.30 9.85
N PRO A 100 -4.72 -6.45 10.47
CA PRO A 100 -5.85 -7.26 9.98
C PRO A 100 -7.18 -6.49 9.98
N VAL A 101 -7.43 -5.64 10.98
CA VAL A 101 -8.64 -4.83 11.07
C VAL A 101 -8.65 -3.76 9.98
N PHE A 102 -7.53 -3.07 9.81
CA PHE A 102 -7.39 -2.03 8.78
C PHE A 102 -7.44 -2.58 7.36
N TYR A 103 -6.84 -3.76 7.13
CA TYR A 103 -6.94 -4.50 5.88
C TYR A 103 -8.41 -4.83 5.59
N ALA A 104 -9.13 -5.45 6.54
CA ALA A 104 -10.53 -5.83 6.34
C ALA A 104 -11.41 -4.62 6.03
N GLY A 105 -11.25 -3.52 6.76
CA GLY A 105 -11.98 -2.27 6.51
C GLY A 105 -11.70 -1.70 5.12
N SER A 106 -10.42 -1.59 4.75
CA SER A 106 -10.00 -1.08 3.44
C SER A 106 -10.45 -1.96 2.29
N PHE A 107 -10.42 -3.28 2.45
CA PHE A 107 -10.94 -4.23 1.47
C PHE A 107 -12.44 -4.03 1.23
N VAL A 108 -13.23 -3.93 2.30
CA VAL A 108 -14.68 -3.67 2.19
C VAL A 108 -14.95 -2.33 1.51
N MET A 109 -14.18 -1.29 1.85
CA MET A 109 -14.28 0.02 1.20
C MET A 109 -13.96 -0.06 -0.30
N GLY A 110 -12.89 -0.76 -0.68
CA GLY A 110 -12.52 -1.01 -2.07
C GLY A 110 -13.60 -1.76 -2.83
N ALA A 111 -14.14 -2.84 -2.25
CA ALA A 111 -15.24 -3.61 -2.84
C ALA A 111 -16.50 -2.77 -3.02
N ALA A 112 -16.85 -1.93 -2.05
CA ALA A 112 -17.96 -1.00 -2.19
C ALA A 112 -17.71 0.01 -3.32
N ALA A 113 -16.48 0.52 -3.45
CA ALA A 113 -16.10 1.44 -4.53
C ALA A 113 -16.20 0.78 -5.91
N GLY A 114 -15.76 -0.46 -6.07
CA GLY A 114 -15.86 -1.20 -7.34
C GLY A 114 -17.31 -1.44 -7.77
N ILE A 115 -18.20 -1.74 -6.81
CA ILE A 115 -19.65 -1.85 -7.05
C ILE A 115 -20.26 -0.50 -7.48
N CYS A 116 -19.86 0.59 -6.82
CA CYS A 116 -20.41 1.93 -7.03
C CYS A 116 -19.87 2.67 -8.26
N GLY A 117 -18.60 2.45 -8.64
CA GLY A 117 -17.89 3.24 -9.67
C GLY A 117 -18.57 3.28 -11.04
N ASP A 118 -19.27 2.22 -11.40
CA ASP A 118 -20.06 2.15 -12.64
C ASP A 118 -21.25 3.11 -12.70
N ARG A 119 -21.85 3.48 -11.55
CA ARG A 119 -23.02 4.38 -11.54
C ARG A 119 -22.64 5.80 -11.92
N TRP A 120 -21.37 6.17 -11.78
CA TRP A 120 -20.84 7.49 -12.17
C TRP A 120 -20.26 7.46 -13.58
N SER A 121 -19.65 6.34 -13.99
CA SER A 121 -19.06 6.18 -15.32
C SER A 121 -20.10 6.09 -16.47
N LEU A 122 -21.34 5.65 -16.20
CA LEU A 122 -22.42 5.63 -17.21
C LEU A 122 -23.04 7.01 -17.47
N GLY A 123 -22.71 8.04 -16.67
CA GLY A 123 -23.16 9.42 -16.86
C GLY A 123 -22.19 10.30 -17.66
N PHE A 124 -20.93 9.87 -17.83
CA PHE A 124 -19.88 10.61 -18.53
C PHE A 124 -18.94 9.61 -19.20
N VAL A 125 -19.37 9.04 -20.32
CA VAL A 125 -18.43 8.54 -21.32
C VAL A 125 -18.10 9.72 -22.22
N GLU A 126 -17.14 10.53 -21.80
CA GLU A 126 -16.35 11.35 -22.71
C GLU A 126 -14.91 11.42 -22.20
N GLU A 127 -14.03 10.89 -23.04
CA GLU A 127 -12.59 11.11 -23.11
C GLU A 127 -11.68 10.60 -21.98
N THR A 128 -11.19 9.37 -22.20
CA THR A 128 -9.75 9.05 -22.31
C THR A 128 -8.78 9.79 -21.35
N ASP A 129 -8.76 9.48 -20.05
CA ASP A 129 -7.61 9.88 -19.21
C ASP A 129 -7.35 9.07 -17.92
N LEU A 130 -8.09 7.99 -17.65
CA LEU A 130 -7.92 7.23 -16.39
C LEU A 130 -6.54 6.57 -16.23
N ILE A 131 -5.83 6.33 -17.34
CA ILE A 131 -4.48 5.73 -17.33
C ILE A 131 -3.41 6.79 -16.98
N SER A 132 -3.64 8.08 -17.26
CA SER A 132 -2.66 9.14 -16.96
C SER A 132 -2.66 9.55 -15.48
N MET A 133 -3.79 9.39 -14.78
CA MET A 133 -3.90 9.73 -13.34
C MET A 133 -3.22 8.75 -12.38
N ILE A 134 -3.04 7.48 -12.74
CA ILE A 134 -2.33 6.50 -11.90
C ILE A 134 -0.82 6.76 -11.90
N ASN A 135 -0.26 7.21 -13.03
CA ASN A 135 1.18 7.42 -13.21
C ASN A 135 1.76 8.66 -12.54
N ASN A 136 0.95 9.53 -11.92
CA ASN A 136 1.39 10.83 -11.42
C ASN A 136 1.37 10.96 -9.89
N ARG A 137 1.39 9.83 -9.14
CA ARG A 137 1.62 9.88 -7.69
C ARG A 137 3.09 10.23 -7.41
N PRO A 138 3.38 11.10 -6.42
CA PRO A 138 4.74 11.26 -5.92
C PRO A 138 5.29 9.89 -5.50
N SER A 139 6.55 9.60 -5.82
CA SER A 139 7.11 8.28 -5.54
C SER A 139 7.18 8.04 -4.03
N SER A 140 6.59 6.94 -3.54
CA SER A 140 6.62 6.57 -2.11
C SER A 140 8.04 6.38 -1.57
N THR A 141 9.06 6.35 -2.44
CA THR A 141 10.48 6.43 -2.12
C THR A 141 10.81 7.60 -1.17
N ASP A 142 10.18 8.76 -1.34
CA ASP A 142 10.45 9.94 -0.50
C ASP A 142 9.89 9.80 0.93
N ILE A 143 8.80 9.05 1.10
CA ILE A 143 8.15 8.79 2.39
C ILE A 143 8.95 7.78 3.23
N ILE A 144 9.64 6.85 2.57
CA ILE A 144 10.51 5.86 3.23
C ILE A 144 11.85 6.49 3.66
N LEU A 145 12.33 7.50 2.94
CA LEU A 145 13.62 8.14 3.19
C LEU A 145 13.61 9.20 4.30
N THR A 146 12.45 9.81 4.58
CA THR A 146 12.33 10.93 5.54
C THR A 146 11.65 10.56 6.86
N GLY A 147 11.13 9.34 6.99
CA GLY A 147 10.41 8.81 8.15
C GLY A 147 11.25 8.05 9.17
#